data_AF-B5VZD6-F1
#
_entry.id   AF-B5VZD6-F1
#
_cell.length_a   1.000
_cell.length_b   1.000
_cell.length_c   1.000
_cell.angle_alpha   90.00
_cell.angle_beta   90.00
_cell.angle_gamma   90.00
#
_symmetry.space_group_name_H-M   'P 1'
#
loop_
_entity.id
_entity.type
_entity.pdbx_description
1 polymer ?
#
loop_
_entity_poly.entity_id
_entity_poly.type
_entity_poly.pdbx_seq_one_letter_code
_entity_poly.pdbx_strand_id
1 'polypeptide(L)'
;MGGVIGIGLLKGIKSARQIRWRVLLGIASGWVSTPIIAAIISLVMLFILQNVFNQPVYQSVEYQLSQTVLNKLEQVGIPTEPLQDISDRTISGGVNFRDEVRARMTLDKKQEKQLLSLAQIHLIYIDPFQIKNLNTSYLNSDQIRAIGRLSGRTFFHRWQLAEALAEESESWQFQPPITRYKDDNTKLQQQLNYVGDRFHAPLRMVN
;
A
#
# COMPACT_ATOMS: atom_id res chain seq x y z
N MET A 1 13.31 -51.96 -2.91
CA MET A 1 14.55 -52.68 -2.55
C MET A 1 14.21 -53.58 -1.38
N GLY A 2 13.80 -54.82 -1.62
CA GLY A 2 14.74 -55.94 -1.75
C GLY A 2 14.54 -56.81 -0.49
N GLY A 3 13.83 -57.92 -0.54
CA GLY A 3 14.16 -59.00 -1.48
C GLY A 3 15.51 -59.63 -1.18
N VAL A 4 16.06 -59.50 0.04
CA VAL A 4 17.19 -60.30 0.58
C VAL A 4 17.21 -60.24 2.12
N ILE A 5 16.10 -60.62 2.77
CA ILE A 5 16.07 -60.88 4.22
C ILE A 5 16.43 -62.35 4.52
N GLY A 6 16.51 -63.22 3.50
CA GLY A 6 16.65 -64.66 3.66
C GLY A 6 18.06 -65.23 3.91
N ILE A 7 19.15 -64.52 3.57
CA ILE A 7 20.50 -65.12 3.58
C ILE A 7 21.35 -64.74 4.81
N GLY A 8 20.95 -63.71 5.57
CA GLY A 8 21.67 -63.26 6.79
C GLY A 8 21.26 -64.00 8.06
N LEU A 9 20.01 -64.50 8.13
CA LEU A 9 19.47 -65.20 9.30
C LEU A 9 20.07 -66.61 9.50
N LEU A 10 20.51 -67.29 8.43
CA LEU A 10 21.11 -68.63 8.49
C LEU A 10 22.57 -68.65 8.96
N LYS A 11 23.28 -67.50 8.92
CA LYS A 11 24.56 -67.30 9.63
C LYS A 11 24.35 -66.64 11.00
N GLY A 12 23.17 -66.88 11.58
CA GLY A 12 22.78 -66.43 12.90
C GLY A 12 23.87 -66.68 13.95
N ILE A 13 24.03 -65.69 14.82
CA ILE A 13 24.68 -65.78 16.14
C ILE A 13 26.23 -65.64 16.14
N LYS A 14 27.01 -66.21 15.20
CA LYS A 14 28.49 -66.11 15.27
C LYS A 14 29.13 -64.85 14.65
N SER A 15 28.47 -64.18 13.69
CA SER A 15 28.97 -62.92 13.11
C SER A 15 28.37 -61.65 13.71
N ALA A 16 27.46 -61.77 14.68
CA ALA A 16 26.90 -60.61 15.39
C ALA A 16 27.96 -59.80 16.17
N ARG A 17 29.12 -60.40 16.46
CA ARG A 17 30.24 -59.80 17.19
C ARG A 17 31.09 -58.84 16.35
N GLN A 18 31.00 -58.89 15.02
CA GLN A 18 31.78 -58.05 14.10
C GLN A 18 30.94 -57.00 13.38
N ILE A 19 29.65 -56.89 13.73
CA ILE A 19 28.77 -55.84 13.24
C ILE A 19 29.14 -54.55 13.99
N ARG A 20 29.60 -53.54 13.24
CA ARG A 20 29.87 -52.20 13.80
C ARG A 20 28.53 -51.53 14.10
N TRP A 21 27.91 -51.89 15.22
CA TRP A 21 26.62 -51.37 15.72
C TRP A 21 26.55 -49.83 15.69
N ARG A 22 27.69 -49.16 15.91
CA ARG A 22 27.83 -47.70 15.82
C ARG A 22 27.51 -47.14 14.42
N VAL A 23 27.83 -47.87 13.35
CA VAL A 23 27.55 -47.45 11.96
C VAL A 23 26.06 -47.66 11.64
N LEU A 24 25.48 -48.78 12.05
CA LEU A 24 24.04 -49.04 11.87
C LEU A 24 23.16 -48.05 12.66
N LEU A 25 23.54 -47.74 13.90
CA LEU A 25 22.90 -46.71 14.72
C LEU A 25 23.09 -45.31 14.11
N GLY A 26 24.27 -45.02 13.54
CA GLY A 26 24.51 -43.78 12.79
C GLY A 26 23.56 -43.62 11.60
N ILE A 27 23.37 -44.67 10.82
CA ILE A 27 22.44 -44.66 9.68
C ILE A 27 21.00 -44.52 10.18
N ALA A 28 20.57 -45.34 11.15
CA ALA A 28 19.22 -45.28 11.71
C ALA A 28 18.88 -43.91 12.33
N SER A 29 19.82 -43.28 13.03
CA SER A 29 19.65 -41.94 13.58
C SER A 29 19.53 -40.87 12.50
N GLY A 30 20.20 -41.04 11.35
CA GLY A 30 20.03 -40.17 10.17
C GLY A 30 18.64 -40.24 9.56
N TRP A 31 18.03 -41.44 9.53
CA TRP A 31 16.66 -41.66 9.03
C TRP A 31 15.57 -41.07 9.93
N VAL A 32 15.85 -40.90 11.23
CA VAL A 32 14.91 -40.28 12.19
C VAL A 32 15.15 -38.77 12.30
N SER A 33 16.42 -38.34 12.23
CA SER A 33 16.77 -36.91 12.31
C SER A 33 16.27 -36.11 11.11
N THR A 34 16.35 -36.69 9.90
CA THR A 34 15.91 -36.00 8.67
C THR A 34 14.43 -35.59 8.67
N PRO A 35 13.44 -36.46 8.98
CA PRO A 35 12.04 -36.05 9.03
C PRO A 35 11.75 -35.09 10.18
N ILE A 36 12.45 -35.20 11.32
CA ILE A 36 12.28 -34.28 12.47
C ILE A 36 12.76 -32.87 12.09
N ILE A 37 13.94 -32.76 11.50
CA ILE A 37 14.47 -31.48 11.04
C ILE A 37 13.57 -30.89 9.96
N ALA A 38 13.09 -31.71 9.01
CA ALA A 38 12.13 -31.27 7.99
C ALA A 38 10.82 -30.75 8.60
N ALA A 39 10.30 -31.41 9.64
CA ALA A 39 9.10 -30.98 10.34
C ALA A 39 9.30 -29.64 11.08
N ILE A 40 10.44 -29.46 11.75
CA ILE A 40 10.79 -28.20 12.43
C ILE A 40 10.92 -27.07 11.40
N ILE A 41 11.64 -27.30 10.30
CA ILE A 41 11.78 -26.32 9.21
C ILE A 41 10.41 -25.96 8.63
N SER A 42 9.55 -26.95 8.40
CA SER A 42 8.18 -26.74 7.90
C SER A 42 7.36 -25.86 8.86
N LEU A 43 7.45 -26.12 10.17
CA LEU A 43 6.74 -25.33 11.18
C LEU A 43 7.24 -23.88 11.26
N VAL A 44 8.57 -23.67 11.18
CA VAL A 44 9.15 -22.32 11.14
C VAL A 44 8.73 -21.59 9.87
N MET A 45 8.69 -22.27 8.72
CA MET A 45 8.27 -21.68 7.45
C MET A 45 6.79 -21.31 7.45
N LEU A 46 5.92 -22.15 8.06
CA LEU A 46 4.52 -21.81 8.27
C LEU A 46 4.35 -20.57 9.16
N PHE A 47 5.15 -20.43 10.22
CA PHE A 47 5.14 -19.23 11.06
C PHE A 47 5.56 -17.98 10.29
N ILE A 48 6.62 -18.05 9.46
CA ILE A 48 7.05 -16.93 8.62
C ILE A 48 5.96 -16.56 7.61
N LEU A 49 5.37 -17.53 6.92
CA LEU A 49 4.30 -17.28 5.95
C LEU A 49 3.08 -16.65 6.61
N GLN A 50 2.63 -17.20 7.74
CA GLN A 50 1.52 -16.61 8.49
C GLN A 50 1.87 -15.19 8.97
N ASN A 51 3.08 -14.97 9.50
CA ASN A 51 3.47 -13.65 9.99
C ASN A 51 3.62 -12.60 8.87
N VAL A 52 4.09 -13.00 7.68
CA VAL A 52 4.22 -12.11 6.52
C VAL A 52 2.87 -11.85 5.85
N PHE A 53 2.02 -12.87 5.70
CA PHE A 53 0.70 -12.71 5.07
C PHE A 53 -0.37 -12.12 6.00
N ASN A 54 -0.24 -12.30 7.32
CA ASN A 54 -1.15 -11.70 8.31
C ASN A 54 -0.75 -10.27 8.67
N GLN A 55 0.17 -9.65 7.93
CA GLN A 55 0.30 -8.21 7.91
C GLN A 55 -0.95 -7.63 7.23
N PRO A 56 -1.81 -6.87 7.93
CA PRO A 56 -2.94 -6.23 7.28
C PRO A 56 -2.43 -5.13 6.34
N VAL A 57 -2.19 -5.48 5.08
CA VAL A 57 -1.88 -4.53 3.98
C VAL A 57 -3.18 -4.13 3.24
N TYR A 58 -4.32 -4.16 3.93
CA TYR A 58 -5.56 -3.61 3.41
C TYR A 58 -5.93 -2.37 4.24
N GLN A 59 -5.28 -1.25 3.91
CA GLN A 59 -5.82 0.06 4.27
C GLN A 59 -6.94 0.31 3.27
N SER A 60 -8.19 0.07 3.67
CA SER A 60 -9.33 0.50 2.85
C SER A 60 -9.22 2.00 2.68
N VAL A 61 -9.08 2.45 1.45
CA VAL A 61 -9.15 3.87 1.14
C VAL A 61 -10.58 4.31 1.42
N GLU A 62 -10.72 5.32 2.27
CA GLU A 62 -12.02 5.91 2.61
C GLU A 62 -12.37 6.98 1.57
N TYR A 63 -13.65 7.04 1.20
CA TYR A 63 -14.19 8.03 0.27
C TYR A 63 -15.32 8.79 0.95
N GLN A 64 -15.42 10.09 0.70
CA GLN A 64 -16.52 10.89 1.23
C GLN A 64 -16.90 11.99 0.24
N LEU A 65 -18.20 12.15 0.04
CA LEU A 65 -18.79 13.26 -0.70
C LEU A 65 -19.18 14.37 0.28
N SER A 66 -18.17 15.06 0.80
CA SER A 66 -18.40 16.27 1.60
C SER A 66 -18.89 17.40 0.71
N GLN A 67 -19.51 18.43 1.29
CA GLN A 67 -19.93 19.62 0.54
C GLN A 67 -18.76 20.23 -0.27
N THR A 68 -17.56 20.22 0.30
CA THR A 68 -16.35 20.70 -0.37
C THR A 68 -16.01 19.87 -1.62
N VAL A 69 -16.18 18.55 -1.56
CA VAL A 69 -15.98 17.66 -2.71
C VAL A 69 -17.10 17.85 -3.74
N LEU A 70 -18.36 17.98 -3.32
CA LEU A 70 -19.49 18.24 -4.22
C LEU A 70 -19.29 19.55 -5.00
N ASN A 71 -18.96 20.64 -4.30
CA ASN A 71 -18.64 21.92 -4.94
C ASN A 71 -17.48 21.76 -5.94
N LYS A 72 -16.47 20.95 -5.60
CA LYS A 72 -15.34 20.68 -6.50
C LYS A 72 -15.74 19.86 -7.72
N LEU A 73 -16.67 18.92 -7.57
CA LEU A 73 -17.22 18.10 -8.66
C LEU A 73 -18.01 18.95 -9.65
N GLU A 74 -18.84 19.88 -9.15
CA GLU A 74 -19.57 20.83 -9.99
C GLU A 74 -18.62 21.72 -10.80
N GLN A 75 -17.56 22.25 -10.16
CA GLN A 75 -16.53 23.05 -10.84
C GLN A 75 -15.85 22.31 -12.01
N VAL A 76 -15.70 20.99 -11.91
CA VAL A 76 -15.10 20.16 -12.98
C VAL A 76 -16.14 19.59 -13.95
N GLY A 77 -17.42 19.99 -13.81
CA GLY A 77 -18.51 19.62 -14.71
C GLY A 77 -19.12 18.25 -14.46
N ILE A 78 -18.99 17.70 -13.25
CA ILE A 78 -19.64 16.45 -12.84
C ILE A 78 -20.93 16.78 -12.07
N PRO A 79 -22.11 16.32 -12.50
CA PRO A 79 -23.36 16.60 -11.79
C PRO A 79 -23.38 15.96 -10.39
N THR A 80 -23.88 16.71 -9.41
CA THR A 80 -23.89 16.36 -7.98
C THR A 80 -25.29 16.15 -7.43
N GLU A 81 -26.33 16.68 -8.08
CA GLU A 81 -27.74 16.54 -7.68
C GLU A 81 -28.13 15.09 -7.33
N PRO A 82 -27.76 14.05 -8.13
CA PRO A 82 -28.14 12.68 -7.81
C PRO A 82 -27.35 12.06 -6.65
N LEU A 83 -26.30 12.73 -6.17
CA LEU A 83 -25.36 12.22 -5.16
C LEU A 83 -25.61 12.83 -3.77
N GLN A 84 -26.58 13.73 -3.61
CA GLN A 84 -26.85 14.41 -2.34
C GLN A 84 -27.31 13.44 -1.24
N ASP A 85 -27.94 12.32 -1.58
CA ASP A 85 -28.44 11.35 -0.59
C ASP A 85 -27.32 10.52 0.08
N ILE A 86 -26.16 10.45 -0.58
CA ILE A 86 -24.92 9.85 -0.07
C ILE A 86 -23.88 10.91 0.34
N SER A 87 -24.25 12.19 0.34
CA SER A 87 -23.39 13.25 0.86
C SER A 87 -23.07 12.99 2.34
N ASP A 88 -21.88 13.39 2.75
CA ASP A 88 -21.35 13.27 4.11
C ASP A 88 -21.20 11.84 4.67
N ARG A 89 -21.54 10.80 3.88
CA ARG A 89 -21.26 9.41 4.23
C ARG A 89 -19.82 9.06 3.89
N THR A 90 -19.12 8.45 4.84
CA THR A 90 -17.83 7.81 4.58
C THR A 90 -18.07 6.39 4.07
N ILE A 91 -17.54 6.09 2.88
CA ILE A 91 -17.67 4.79 2.22
C ILE A 91 -16.27 4.19 2.08
N SER A 92 -16.08 3.03 2.67
CA SER A 92 -14.81 2.31 2.62
C SER A 92 -14.69 1.51 1.31
N GLY A 93 -13.59 1.74 0.59
CA GLY A 93 -13.22 1.01 -0.61
C GLY A 93 -13.77 1.62 -1.91
N GLY A 94 -12.89 1.75 -2.90
CA GLY A 94 -13.21 2.39 -4.19
C GLY A 94 -14.08 1.56 -5.14
N VAL A 95 -14.37 0.30 -4.80
CA VAL A 95 -15.37 -0.51 -5.51
C VAL A 95 -16.76 -0.15 -4.98
N ASN A 96 -16.97 -0.28 -3.67
CA ASN A 96 -18.23 0.07 -3.01
C ASN A 96 -18.66 1.51 -3.31
N PHE A 97 -17.73 2.47 -3.19
CA PHE A 97 -18.02 3.88 -3.50
C PHE A 97 -18.47 4.08 -4.95
N ARG A 98 -17.82 3.39 -5.90
CA ARG A 98 -18.16 3.48 -7.31
C ARG A 98 -19.52 2.86 -7.61
N ASP A 99 -19.85 1.76 -6.95
CA ASP A 99 -21.15 1.09 -7.10
C ASP A 99 -22.28 1.97 -6.55
N GLU A 100 -22.08 2.63 -5.41
CA GLU A 100 -23.01 3.61 -4.84
C GLU A 100 -23.27 4.79 -5.80
N VAL A 101 -22.23 5.30 -6.45
CA VAL A 101 -22.38 6.38 -7.44
C VAL A 101 -23.11 5.88 -8.69
N ARG A 102 -22.74 4.70 -9.20
CA ARG A 102 -23.35 4.10 -10.39
C ARG A 102 -24.83 3.75 -10.21
N ALA A 103 -25.26 3.51 -8.98
CA ALA A 103 -26.67 3.30 -8.65
C ALA A 103 -27.53 4.56 -8.87
N ARG A 104 -26.91 5.75 -8.88
CA ARG A 104 -27.59 7.06 -8.99
C ARG A 104 -27.40 7.73 -10.33
N MET A 105 -26.23 7.54 -10.94
CA MET A 105 -25.91 8.17 -12.21
C MET A 105 -24.89 7.37 -13.02
N THR A 106 -24.96 7.54 -14.34
CA THR A 106 -23.94 7.03 -15.26
C THR A 106 -22.85 8.07 -15.45
N LEU A 107 -21.59 7.68 -15.22
CA LEU A 107 -20.42 8.49 -15.51
C LEU A 107 -19.57 7.82 -16.59
N ASP A 108 -18.88 8.62 -17.40
CA ASP A 108 -17.86 8.08 -18.28
C ASP A 108 -16.61 7.63 -17.49
N LYS A 109 -15.70 6.90 -18.13
CA LYS A 109 -14.48 6.39 -17.48
C LYS A 109 -13.58 7.51 -16.93
N LYS A 110 -13.56 8.68 -17.56
CA LYS A 110 -12.74 9.83 -17.17
C LYS A 110 -13.36 10.53 -15.95
N GLN A 111 -14.65 10.81 -15.99
CA GLN A 111 -15.43 11.37 -14.90
C GLN A 111 -15.39 10.48 -13.66
N GLU A 112 -15.55 9.17 -13.82
CA GLU A 112 -15.47 8.21 -12.72
C GLU A 112 -14.09 8.21 -12.07
N LYS A 113 -13.02 8.29 -12.87
CA LYS A 113 -11.65 8.42 -12.35
C LYS A 113 -11.46 9.75 -11.60
N GLN A 114 -11.98 10.85 -12.14
CA GLN A 114 -11.92 12.16 -11.49
C GLN A 114 -12.69 12.15 -10.16
N LEU A 115 -13.90 11.62 -10.15
CA LEU A 115 -14.72 11.47 -8.95
C LEU A 115 -13.99 10.71 -7.85
N LEU A 116 -13.44 9.53 -8.18
CA LEU A 116 -12.67 8.72 -7.23
C LEU A 116 -11.48 9.53 -6.67
N SER A 117 -10.76 10.26 -7.51
CA SER A 117 -9.62 11.06 -7.05
C SER A 117 -10.00 12.26 -6.18
N LEU A 118 -11.18 12.84 -6.39
CA LEU A 118 -11.67 14.00 -5.64
C LEU A 118 -12.30 13.61 -4.30
N ALA A 119 -13.03 12.49 -4.26
CA ALA A 119 -13.73 12.00 -3.08
C ALA A 119 -12.84 11.17 -2.14
N GLN A 120 -11.71 10.66 -2.63
CA GLN A 120 -10.76 9.91 -1.80
C GLN A 120 -10.25 10.77 -0.64
N ILE A 121 -10.46 10.29 0.58
CA ILE A 121 -9.83 10.85 1.78
C ILE A 121 -8.37 10.40 1.79
N HIS A 122 -7.48 11.38 1.81
CA HIS A 122 -6.06 11.22 2.00
C HIS A 122 -5.63 12.30 2.98
N LEU A 123 -5.55 11.95 4.26
CA LEU A 123 -5.18 12.89 5.31
C LEU A 123 -3.70 13.25 5.17
N ILE A 124 -3.43 14.55 4.99
CA ILE A 124 -2.09 15.10 4.82
C ILE A 124 -1.88 16.13 5.92
N TYR A 125 -0.90 15.91 6.78
CA TYR A 125 -0.49 16.87 7.78
C TYR A 125 0.93 17.35 7.48
N ILE A 126 1.11 18.65 7.25
CA ILE A 126 2.41 19.23 6.92
C ILE A 126 3.25 19.38 8.19
N ASP A 127 3.84 18.28 8.64
CA ASP A 127 4.72 18.23 9.80
C ASP A 127 5.99 19.09 9.57
N PRO A 128 6.21 20.19 10.33
CA PRO A 128 7.42 21.01 10.22
C PRO A 128 8.72 20.21 10.31
N PHE A 129 8.74 19.13 11.11
CA PHE A 129 9.93 18.33 11.33
C PHE A 129 10.28 17.42 10.15
N GLN A 130 9.31 17.10 9.28
CA GLN A 130 9.55 16.30 8.07
C GLN A 130 10.02 17.13 6.89
N ILE A 131 9.82 18.45 6.91
CA ILE A 131 10.20 19.36 5.81
C ILE A 131 11.72 19.31 5.55
N LYS A 132 12.53 19.22 6.61
CA LYS A 132 13.99 19.11 6.50
C LYS A 132 14.46 17.83 5.79
N ASN A 133 13.60 16.82 5.68
CA ASN A 133 13.90 15.53 5.05
C ASN A 133 13.40 15.45 3.60
N LEU A 134 12.93 16.57 3.03
CA LEU A 134 12.48 16.61 1.64
C LEU A 134 13.68 16.52 0.69
N ASN A 135 13.48 15.83 -0.44
CA ASN A 135 14.51 15.70 -1.45
C ASN A 135 14.70 17.02 -2.20
N THR A 136 15.77 17.74 -1.86
CA THR A 136 16.14 19.04 -2.46
C THR A 136 16.68 18.95 -3.88
N SER A 137 17.00 17.74 -4.37
CA SER A 137 17.32 17.51 -5.79
C SER A 137 16.06 17.29 -6.63
N TYR A 138 14.97 16.84 -6.00
CA TYR A 138 13.71 16.58 -6.66
C TYR A 138 12.76 17.77 -6.62
N LEU A 139 12.75 18.53 -5.51
CA LEU A 139 11.97 19.76 -5.33
C LEU A 139 12.89 20.97 -5.38
N ASN A 140 12.47 22.04 -6.05
CA ASN A 140 13.23 23.28 -6.08
C ASN A 140 13.06 24.08 -4.77
N SER A 141 13.89 25.11 -4.58
CA SER A 141 13.88 25.92 -3.35
C SER A 141 12.56 26.67 -3.13
N ASP A 142 11.91 27.12 -4.20
CA ASP A 142 10.62 27.81 -4.10
C ASP A 142 9.50 26.86 -3.68
N GLN A 143 9.49 25.66 -4.24
CA GLN A 143 8.57 24.58 -3.89
C GLN A 143 8.69 24.20 -2.41
N ILE A 144 9.92 24.06 -1.90
CA ILE A 144 10.16 23.74 -0.48
C ILE A 144 9.72 24.89 0.43
N ARG A 145 9.97 26.15 0.03
CA ARG A 145 9.49 27.32 0.79
C ARG A 145 7.96 27.36 0.87
N ALA A 146 7.27 27.09 -0.23
CA ALA A 146 5.81 27.02 -0.24
C ALA A 146 5.27 25.93 0.70
N ILE A 147 5.87 24.74 0.70
CA ILE A 147 5.53 23.67 1.68
C ILE A 147 5.79 24.16 3.11
N GLY A 148 6.91 24.87 3.34
CA GLY A 148 7.24 25.50 4.62
C GLY A 148 6.16 26.45 5.15
N ARG A 149 5.52 27.23 4.28
CA ARG A 149 4.44 28.16 4.67
C ARG A 149 3.14 27.46 5.06
N LEU A 150 2.91 26.26 4.52
CA LEU A 150 1.77 25.41 4.87
C LEU A 150 2.02 24.54 6.11
N SER A 151 3.15 24.72 6.80
CA SER A 151 3.50 23.93 7.98
C SER A 151 2.43 24.02 9.07
N GLY A 152 2.09 22.87 9.66
CA GLY A 152 1.04 22.74 10.67
C GLY A 152 -0.39 22.71 10.13
N ARG A 153 -0.59 22.86 8.81
CA ARG A 153 -1.91 22.70 8.18
C ARG A 153 -2.21 21.23 7.87
N THR A 154 -3.50 20.91 7.89
CA THR A 154 -4.04 19.59 7.55
C THR A 154 -4.96 19.70 6.34
N PHE A 155 -4.82 18.77 5.41
CA PHE A 155 -5.66 18.63 4.22
C PHE A 155 -6.27 17.23 4.21
N PHE A 156 -7.54 17.12 3.80
CA PHE A 156 -8.26 15.84 3.77
C PHE A 156 -8.19 15.18 2.40
N HIS A 157 -7.86 15.94 1.36
CA HIS A 157 -7.77 15.46 -0.01
C HIS A 157 -6.50 15.98 -0.70
N ARG A 158 -5.94 15.20 -1.62
CA ARG A 158 -4.73 15.57 -2.37
C ARG A 158 -4.88 16.87 -3.16
N TRP A 159 -6.07 17.11 -3.71
CA TRP A 159 -6.33 18.32 -4.49
C TRP A 159 -6.33 19.59 -3.64
N GLN A 160 -6.74 19.51 -2.36
CA GLN A 160 -6.69 20.66 -1.45
C GLN A 160 -5.25 21.10 -1.16
N LEU A 161 -4.34 20.12 -0.98
CA LEU A 161 -2.92 20.41 -0.87
C LEU A 161 -2.40 21.08 -2.15
N ALA A 162 -2.77 20.55 -3.32
CA ALA A 162 -2.31 21.08 -4.59
C ALA A 162 -2.76 22.53 -4.81
N GLU A 163 -4.01 22.86 -4.48
CA GLU A 163 -4.53 24.23 -4.55
C GLU A 163 -3.82 25.16 -3.58
N ALA A 164 -3.66 24.76 -2.31
CA ALA A 164 -2.95 25.57 -1.32
C ALA A 164 -1.48 25.81 -1.72
N LEU A 165 -0.81 24.83 -2.32
CA LEU A 165 0.55 24.99 -2.82
C LEU A 165 0.61 25.93 -4.05
N ALA A 166 -0.35 25.81 -4.96
CA ALA A 166 -0.47 26.66 -6.15
C ALA A 166 -0.79 28.13 -5.81
N GLU A 167 -1.51 28.37 -4.70
CA GLU A 167 -1.73 29.72 -4.15
C GLU A 167 -0.45 30.30 -3.53
N GLU A 168 0.38 29.47 -2.89
CA GLU A 168 1.61 29.92 -2.23
C GLU A 168 2.77 30.19 -3.20
N SER A 169 2.80 29.50 -4.35
CA SER A 169 3.87 29.64 -5.33
C SER A 169 3.45 29.26 -6.75
N GLU A 170 3.88 30.08 -7.71
CA GLU A 170 3.73 29.81 -9.16
C GLU A 170 4.43 28.51 -9.59
N SER A 171 5.45 28.06 -8.85
CA SER A 171 6.15 26.80 -9.12
C SER A 171 5.30 25.55 -8.88
N TRP A 172 4.15 25.70 -8.23
CA TRP A 172 3.13 24.66 -8.05
C TRP A 172 1.92 24.79 -8.97
N GLN A 173 1.90 25.80 -9.84
CA GLN A 173 0.81 26.00 -10.79
C GLN A 173 1.04 25.17 -12.06
N PHE A 174 0.03 24.37 -12.43
CA PHE A 174 0.04 23.66 -13.69
C PHE A 174 -0.01 24.63 -14.86
N GLN A 175 0.83 24.36 -15.86
CA GLN A 175 0.81 25.09 -17.12
C GLN A 175 -0.37 24.64 -18.00
N PRO A 176 -0.77 25.44 -18.99
CA PRO A 176 -1.85 25.07 -19.92
C PRO A 176 -1.63 23.67 -20.53
N PRO A 177 -2.68 22.87 -20.74
CA PRO A 177 -2.59 21.48 -21.18
C PRO A 177 -2.27 21.34 -22.67
N ILE A 178 -1.18 21.97 -23.11
CA ILE A 178 -0.62 21.87 -24.46
C ILE A 178 0.59 20.95 -24.47
N THR A 179 0.89 20.33 -25.62
CA THR A 179 1.95 19.33 -25.76
C THR A 179 3.32 19.79 -25.23
N ARG A 180 3.64 21.09 -25.37
CA ARG A 180 4.89 21.69 -24.89
C ARG A 180 5.13 21.49 -23.39
N TYR A 181 4.08 21.60 -22.57
CA TYR A 181 4.19 21.54 -21.11
C TYR A 181 3.78 20.18 -20.54
N LYS A 182 3.56 19.18 -21.40
CA LYS A 182 3.10 17.86 -20.97
C LYS A 182 4.07 17.22 -19.98
N ASP A 183 5.35 17.27 -20.28
CA ASP A 183 6.39 16.65 -19.43
C ASP A 183 6.57 17.42 -18.13
N ASP A 184 6.55 18.76 -18.19
CA ASP A 184 6.62 19.63 -17.01
C ASP A 184 5.42 19.41 -16.07
N ASN A 185 4.21 19.39 -16.61
CA ASN A 185 2.99 19.11 -15.84
C ASN A 185 2.99 17.68 -15.28
N THR A 186 3.53 16.71 -16.02
CA THR A 186 3.67 15.33 -15.53
C THR A 186 4.64 15.28 -14.36
N LYS A 187 5.79 15.97 -14.48
CA LYS A 187 6.77 16.09 -13.40
C LYS A 187 6.17 16.78 -12.18
N LEU A 188 5.44 17.87 -12.38
CA LEU A 188 4.78 18.61 -11.30
C LEU A 188 3.75 17.73 -10.57
N GLN A 189 2.96 16.97 -11.32
CA GLN A 189 2.01 16.01 -10.75
C GLN A 189 2.73 14.94 -9.90
N GLN A 190 3.89 14.45 -10.35
CA GLN A 190 4.69 13.50 -9.57
C GLN A 190 5.28 14.14 -8.30
N GLN A 191 5.72 15.40 -8.37
CA GLN A 191 6.18 16.15 -7.20
C GLN A 191 5.06 16.37 -6.18
N LEU A 192 3.86 16.72 -6.61
CA LEU A 192 2.68 16.84 -5.75
C LEU A 192 2.35 15.51 -5.07
N ASN A 193 2.38 14.40 -5.83
CA ASN A 193 2.16 13.07 -5.26
C ASN A 193 3.23 12.73 -4.23
N TYR A 194 4.51 12.99 -4.52
CA TYR A 194 5.61 12.79 -3.57
C TYR A 194 5.38 13.53 -2.26
N VAL A 195 4.95 14.80 -2.32
CA VAL A 195 4.64 15.59 -1.12
C VAL A 195 3.45 14.99 -0.37
N GLY A 196 2.33 14.72 -1.06
CA GLY A 196 1.13 14.16 -0.43
C GLY A 196 1.36 12.78 0.22
N ASP A 197 2.22 11.95 -0.37
CA ASP A 197 2.59 10.65 0.19
C ASP A 197 3.57 10.80 1.36
N ARG A 198 4.51 11.75 1.29
CA ARG A 198 5.50 11.99 2.35
C ARG A 198 4.88 12.52 3.64
N PHE A 199 3.85 13.35 3.51
CA PHE A 199 3.12 13.97 4.61
C PHE A 199 1.80 13.25 4.93
N HIS A 200 1.59 12.05 4.39
CA HIS A 200 0.42 11.24 4.71
C HIS A 200 0.40 10.92 6.21
N ALA A 201 -0.68 11.32 6.88
CA ALA A 201 -0.92 11.02 8.27
C ALA A 201 -1.95 9.88 8.38
N PRO A 202 -1.69 8.84 9.19
CA PRO A 202 -2.70 7.83 9.44
C PRO A 202 -3.87 8.45 10.21
N LEU A 203 -5.10 8.07 9.85
CA LEU A 203 -6.35 8.59 10.43
C LEU A 203 -6.43 8.47 11.97
N ARG A 204 -5.58 7.64 12.59
CA ARG A 204 -5.48 7.45 14.06
C ARG A 204 -4.83 8.62 14.82
N MET A 205 -4.28 9.63 14.16
CA MET A 205 -3.53 10.73 14.80
C MET A 205 -4.32 12.03 15.02
N VAL A 206 -5.64 12.06 14.74
CA VAL A 206 -6.46 13.29 14.81
C VAL A 206 -7.41 13.31 16.03
N ASN A 207 -7.09 12.56 17.09
CA ASN A 207 -7.81 12.63 18.37
C ASN A 207 -6.93 13.22 19.47
#